data_AF-A0A1B6IZH4-F1
#
_entry.id   AF-A0A1B6IZH4-F1
#
_cell.length_a   1.000
_cell.length_b   1.000
_cell.length_c   1.000
_cell.angle_alpha   90.00
_cell.angle_beta   90.00
_cell.angle_gamma   90.00
#
_symmetry.space_group_name_H-M   'P 1'
#
loop_
_entity.id
_entity.type
_entity.pdbx_description
1 polymer ?
#
loop_
_entity_poly.entity_id
_entity_poly.type
_entity_poly.pdbx_seq_one_letter_code
_entity_poly.pdbx_strand_id
1 'polypeptide(L)'
;TDMEAMWKITLEEEHKKNPELRGEDIDEVQSWMKKQAHLPSITNLDVVMFLQACQWDLTQTKETIESYYTYRTSLVDFFSSRDPISKEIQEIAKVMLVYF
;
A
#
# COMPACT_ATOMS: atom_id res chain seq x y z
N THR A 1 -6.94 16.28 2.85
CA THR A 1 -8.13 15.82 2.10
C THR A 1 -8.21 14.34 2.36
N ASP A 2 -9.22 13.91 3.11
CA ASP A 2 -9.28 12.66 3.88
C ASP A 2 -8.70 11.42 3.18
N MET A 3 -7.43 11.11 3.48
CA MET A 3 -6.81 9.82 3.11
C MET A 3 -7.45 8.65 3.86
N GLU A 4 -8.13 8.93 4.99
CA GLU A 4 -8.92 7.93 5.72
C GLU A 4 -10.17 7.47 4.94
N ALA A 5 -10.66 8.26 3.97
CA ALA A 5 -11.83 7.90 3.17
C ALA A 5 -11.53 6.96 1.99
N MET A 6 -10.28 6.56 1.75
CA MET A 6 -9.94 5.60 0.69
C MET A 6 -10.34 4.18 1.03
N TRP A 7 -10.25 3.81 2.31
CA TRP A 7 -10.50 2.44 2.75
C TRP A 7 -11.94 2.32 3.25
N LYS A 8 -12.66 1.34 2.70
CA LYS A 8 -14.04 1.03 3.14
C LYS A 8 -14.10 0.26 4.46
N ILE A 9 -12.94 -0.15 4.97
CA ILE A 9 -12.78 -0.95 6.19
C ILE A 9 -12.08 -0.12 7.26
N THR A 10 -12.45 -0.35 8.51
CA THR A 10 -11.83 0.29 9.67
C THR A 10 -10.67 -0.52 10.21
N LEU A 11 -9.77 0.12 10.95
CA LEU A 11 -8.66 -0.58 11.61
C LEU A 11 -9.15 -1.62 12.62
N GLU A 12 -10.25 -1.32 13.33
CA GLU A 12 -10.88 -2.26 14.26
C GLU A 12 -11.36 -3.54 13.58
N GLU A 13 -11.93 -3.43 12.37
CA GLU A 13 -12.37 -4.58 11.58
C GLU A 13 -11.19 -5.42 11.10
N GLU A 14 -10.08 -4.80 10.68
CA GLU A 14 -8.86 -5.54 10.32
C GLU A 14 -8.24 -6.26 11.51
N HIS A 15 -8.25 -5.67 12.72
CA HIS A 15 -7.81 -6.38 13.93
C HIS A 15 -8.70 -7.58 14.28
N LYS A 16 -10.02 -7.48 14.05
CA LYS A 16 -10.94 -8.62 14.27
C LYS A 16 -10.70 -9.74 13.24
N LYS A 17 -10.37 -9.37 12.01
CA LYS A 17 -10.18 -10.30 10.90
C LYS A 17 -8.82 -11.01 10.94
N ASN A 18 -7.78 -10.33 11.40
CA ASN A 18 -6.41 -10.83 11.38
C ASN A 18 -5.86 -10.89 12.82
N PRO A 19 -5.90 -12.06 13.47
CA PRO A 19 -5.38 -12.23 14.84
C PRO A 19 -3.87 -11.94 14.97
N GLU A 20 -3.14 -12.03 13.86
CA GLU A 20 -1.69 -11.76 13.77
C GLU A 20 -1.38 -10.26 13.70
N LEU A 21 -2.38 -9.41 13.42
CA LEU A 21 -2.18 -7.97 13.35
C LEU A 21 -2.00 -7.38 14.75
N ARG A 22 -0.75 -7.03 15.08
CA ARG A 22 -0.39 -6.36 16.32
C ARG A 22 -0.36 -4.84 16.11
N GLY A 23 -1.03 -4.10 17.00
CA GLY A 23 -0.98 -2.63 16.95
C GLY A 23 0.44 -2.07 17.11
N GLU A 24 1.27 -2.75 17.90
CA GLU A 24 2.69 -2.41 18.12
C GLU A 24 3.49 -2.42 16.81
N ASP A 25 3.21 -3.35 15.90
CA ASP A 25 3.90 -3.47 14.62
C ASP A 25 3.53 -2.29 13.70
N ILE A 26 2.28 -1.82 13.75
CA ILE A 26 1.83 -0.62 13.04
C ILE A 26 2.59 0.61 13.56
N ASP A 27 2.66 0.77 14.88
CA ASP A 27 3.36 1.88 15.53
C ASP A 27 4.86 1.87 15.23
N GLU A 28 5.47 0.69 15.19
CA GLU A 28 6.88 0.52 14.84
C GLU A 28 7.15 0.98 13.41
N VAL A 29 6.35 0.51 12.44
CA VAL A 29 6.51 0.89 11.03
C VAL A 29 6.26 2.40 10.86
N GLN A 30 5.20 2.96 11.44
CA GLN A 30 4.94 4.40 11.42
C GLN A 30 6.10 5.22 12.00
N SER A 31 6.65 4.78 13.14
CA SER A 31 7.78 5.45 13.80
C SER A 31 9.06 5.35 13.00
N TRP A 32 9.29 4.23 12.31
CA TRP A 32 10.41 4.06 11.41
C TRP A 32 10.27 4.95 10.16
N MET A 33 9.09 4.99 9.53
CA MET A 33 8.82 5.83 8.36
C MET A 33 9.04 7.31 8.64
N LYS A 34 8.64 7.82 9.81
CA LYS A 34 8.89 9.21 10.23
C LYS A 34 10.37 9.60 10.26
N LYS A 35 11.28 8.63 10.35
CA LYS A 35 12.74 8.86 10.31
C LYS A 35 13.28 8.90 8.88
N GLN A 36 12.52 8.42 7.90
CA GLN A 36 12.91 8.40 6.49
C GLN A 36 12.34 9.62 5.76
N ALA A 37 13.18 10.64 5.55
CA ALA A 37 12.74 11.92 4.97
C ALA A 37 12.21 11.81 3.53
N HIS A 38 12.60 10.76 2.79
CA HIS A 38 12.16 10.52 1.41
C HIS A 38 10.84 9.75 1.32
N LEU A 39 10.38 9.13 2.40
CA LEU A 39 9.11 8.40 2.41
C LEU A 39 7.94 9.34 2.71
N PRO A 40 6.80 9.17 2.03
CA PRO A 40 5.60 9.94 2.37
C PRO A 40 4.99 9.44 3.68
N SER A 41 4.19 10.29 4.33
CA SER A 41 3.33 9.86 5.43
C SER A 41 2.13 9.09 4.87
N ILE A 42 1.81 7.96 5.50
CA ILE A 42 0.71 7.06 5.11
C ILE A 42 -0.19 6.75 6.32
N THR A 43 -1.39 6.26 6.05
CA THR A 43 -2.37 5.92 7.10
C THR A 43 -2.01 4.60 7.80
N ASN A 44 -2.62 4.33 8.95
CA ASN A 44 -2.45 3.04 9.63
C ASN A 44 -2.95 1.87 8.76
N LEU A 45 -4.03 2.06 8.01
CA LEU A 45 -4.55 1.03 7.11
C LEU A 45 -3.59 0.75 5.95
N ASP A 46 -2.88 1.77 5.45
CA ASP A 46 -1.83 1.54 4.45
C ASP A 46 -0.71 0.66 5.01
N VAL A 47 -0.28 0.91 6.25
CA VAL A 47 0.70 0.07 6.96
C VAL A 47 0.20 -1.36 7.13
N VAL A 48 -1.06 -1.54 7.53
CA VAL A 48 -1.68 -2.88 7.67
C VAL A 48 -1.61 -3.67 6.38
N MET A 49 -1.86 -3.04 5.22
CA MET A 49 -1.76 -3.72 3.94
C MET A 49 -0.34 -4.19 3.61
N PHE A 50 0.66 -3.36 3.89
CA PHE A 50 2.06 -3.76 3.69
C PHE A 50 2.44 -4.90 4.62
N LEU A 51 2.05 -4.83 5.90
CA LEU A 51 2.26 -5.92 6.85
C LEU A 51 1.59 -7.20 6.35
N GLN A 52 0.34 -7.14 5.93
CA GLN A 52 -0.39 -8.30 5.43
C GLN A 52 0.26 -8.89 4.17
N ALA A 53 0.70 -8.05 3.23
CA ALA A 53 1.40 -8.48 2.01
C ALA A 53 2.72 -9.19 2.32
N CYS A 54 3.37 -8.84 3.43
CA CYS A 54 4.61 -9.41 3.91
C CYS A 54 4.42 -10.47 5.00
N GLN A 55 3.20 -11.02 5.17
CA GLN A 55 2.90 -12.04 6.19
C GLN A 55 3.31 -11.62 7.60
N TRP A 56 3.13 -10.33 7.91
CA TRP A 56 3.43 -9.68 9.18
C TRP A 56 4.93 -9.65 9.55
N ASP A 57 5.82 -9.91 8.59
CA ASP A 57 7.26 -9.76 8.78
C ASP A 57 7.65 -8.27 8.69
N LEU A 58 8.08 -7.70 9.81
CA LEU A 58 8.47 -6.29 9.92
C LEU A 58 9.65 -5.90 9.03
N THR A 59 10.61 -6.80 8.80
CA THR A 59 11.80 -6.50 7.98
C THR A 59 11.40 -6.43 6.52
N GLN A 60 10.71 -7.47 6.03
CA GLN A 60 10.19 -7.52 4.67
C GLN A 60 9.20 -6.38 4.39
N THR A 61 8.39 -6.01 5.38
CA THR A 61 7.47 -4.87 5.29
C THR A 61 8.21 -3.57 5.00
N LYS A 62 9.28 -3.28 5.76
CA LYS A 62 10.08 -2.05 5.57
C LYS A 62 10.79 -2.05 4.21
N GLU A 63 11.37 -3.19 3.81
CA GLU A 63 11.99 -3.35 2.48
C GLU A 63 10.99 -3.17 1.34
N THR A 64 9.78 -3.69 1.50
CA THR A 64 8.70 -3.57 0.53
C THR A 64 8.22 -2.13 0.40
N ILE A 65 8.07 -1.40 1.51
CA ILE A 65 7.70 0.02 1.53
C ILE A 65 8.74 0.86 0.78
N GLU A 66 10.04 0.70 1.10
CA GLU A 66 11.14 1.39 0.42
C GLU A 66 11.12 1.13 -1.09
N SER A 67 11.01 -0.14 -1.46
CA SER A 67 10.98 -0.58 -2.86
C SER A 67 9.78 0.01 -3.59
N TYR A 68 8.59 -0.07 -2.99
CA TYR A 68 7.36 0.46 -3.56
C TYR A 68 7.46 1.96 -3.87
N TYR A 69 7.89 2.78 -2.90
CA TYR A 69 8.01 4.21 -3.11
C TYR A 69 9.18 4.59 -4.04
N THR A 70 10.26 3.81 -4.03
CA THR A 70 11.36 3.96 -5.00
C THR A 70 10.87 3.70 -6.43
N TYR A 71 10.16 2.60 -6.68
CA TYR A 71 9.64 2.30 -8.01
C TYR A 71 8.57 3.28 -8.45
N ARG A 72 7.67 3.67 -7.54
CA ARG A 72 6.61 4.63 -7.85
C ARG A 72 7.16 5.99 -8.26
N THR A 73 8.29 6.41 -7.70
CA THR A 73 8.94 7.69 -8.01
C THR A 73 9.92 7.62 -9.17
N SER A 74 10.59 6.48 -9.39
CA SER A 74 11.55 6.32 -10.49
C SER A 74 10.91 5.92 -11.82
N LEU A 75 9.83 5.13 -11.80
CA LEU A 75 9.16 4.61 -13.00
C LEU A 75 7.93 5.45 -13.35
N VAL A 76 8.14 6.76 -13.53
CA VAL A 76 7.05 7.72 -13.77
C VAL A 76 6.22 7.40 -15.02
N ASP A 77 6.84 6.84 -16.07
CA ASP A 77 6.15 6.42 -17.30
C ASP A 77 5.10 5.33 -17.04
N PHE A 78 5.30 4.53 -15.99
CA PHE A 78 4.37 3.47 -15.61
C PHE A 78 3.37 3.92 -14.53
N PHE A 79 3.77 4.78 -13.60
CA PHE A 79 2.94 5.15 -12.45
C PHE A 79 2.23 6.50 -12.56
N SER A 80 2.61 7.37 -13.52
CA SER A 80 1.99 8.68 -13.73
C SER A 80 0.95 8.66 -14.84
N SER A 81 0.06 9.66 -14.85
CA SER A 81 -0.86 9.92 -15.97
C SER A 81 -1.77 8.75 -16.39
N ARG A 82 -2.14 7.88 -15.44
CA ARG A 82 -3.11 6.80 -15.69
C ARG A 82 -4.51 7.40 -15.84
N ASP A 83 -5.08 7.29 -17.04
CA ASP A 83 -6.50 7.55 -17.28
C ASP A 83 -7.27 6.22 -17.38
N PRO A 84 -8.12 5.88 -16.40
CA PRO A 84 -8.92 4.65 -16.41
C PRO A 84 -9.88 4.56 -17.60
N ILE A 85 -10.24 5.68 -18.23
CA ILE A 85 -11.16 5.75 -19.36
C ILE A 85 -10.40 5.72 -20.69
N SER A 86 -9.07 5.86 -20.67
CA SER A 86 -8.27 5.76 -21.89
C SER A 86 -8.45 4.40 -22.56
N LYS A 87 -8.48 4.44 -23.90
CA LYS A 87 -8.66 3.25 -24.72
C LYS A 87 -7.59 2.19 -24.44
N GLU A 88 -6.34 2.62 -24.27
CA GLU A 88 -5.19 1.75 -23.97
C GLU A 88 -5.40 0.98 -22.65
N ILE A 89 -5.73 1.67 -21.55
CA ILE A 89 -5.95 1.02 -20.26
C ILE A 89 -7.14 0.07 -20.30
N GLN A 90 -8.23 0.45 -21.00
CA GLN A 90 -9.40 -0.42 -21.17
C GLN A 90 -9.10 -1.67 -22.01
N GLU A 91 -8.26 -1.57 -23.03
CA GLU A 91 -7.84 -2.71 -23.84
C GLU A 91 -6.96 -3.68 -23.04
N ILE A 92 -5.98 -3.15 -22.30
CA ILE A 92 -5.14 -3.96 -21.40
C ILE A 92 -5.99 -4.67 -20.34
N ALA A 93 -6.96 -3.95 -19.73
CA ALA A 93 -7.83 -4.52 -18.71
C ALA A 93 -8.69 -5.68 -19.24
N LYS A 94 -9.19 -5.58 -20.48
CA LYS A 94 -9.96 -6.67 -21.13
C LYS A 94 -9.12 -7.92 -21.33
N VAL A 95 -7.85 -7.78 -21.70
CA VAL A 95 -6.95 -8.93 -21.85
C VAL A 95 -6.74 -9.60 -20.51
N MET A 96 -6.42 -8.85 -19.45
CA MET A 96 -6.21 -9.43 -18.12
C MET A 96 -7.45 -10.13 -17.56
N LEU A 97 -8.65 -9.55 -17.71
CA LEU A 97 -9.90 -10.16 -17.21
C LEU A 97 -10.27 -11.47 -17.90
N VAL A 98 -9.75 -11.74 -19.09
CA VAL A 98 -9.99 -13.01 -19.82
C VAL A 98 -9.10 -14.16 -19.30
N TYR A 99 -8.04 -13.84 -18.54
CA TYR A 99 -7.10 -14.83 -18.00
C TYR A 99 -7.31 -15.15 -16.51
N PHE A 100 -8.40 -14.69 -15.88
CA PHE A 100 -8.78 -15.02 -14.50
C PHE A 100 -10.20 -15.60 -14.42
#